data_AF-A0A0Q8D2X9-F1
#
_entry.id   AF-A0A0Q8D2X9-F1
#
_cell.length_a   1.000
_cell.length_b   1.000
_cell.length_c   1.000
_cell.angle_alpha   90.00
_cell.angle_beta   90.00
_cell.angle_gamma   90.00
#
_symmetry.space_group_name_H-M   'P 1'
#
loop_
_entity.id
_entity.type
_entity.pdbx_description
1 polymer ?
#
loop_
_entity_poly.entity_id
_entity_poly.type
_entity_poly.pdbx_seq_one_letter_code
_entity_poly.pdbx_strand_id
1 'polypeptide(L)' 'MNAARRKSRGQAAGDTPVGEFEPAVNIVNLSDSEFAVLTALREIGYGQVEVVVHGSRIVQITRSERVRVEEPRSRPL' A
#
# COMPACT_ATOMS: atom_id res chain seq x y z
N MET A 1 43.55 20.15 46.31
CA MET A 1 42.97 18.81 46.61
C MET A 1 41.59 18.74 45.97
N ASN A 2 41.44 17.81 45.02
CA ASN A 2 40.28 17.22 44.31
C ASN A 2 38.88 17.85 44.50
N ALA A 3 38.15 18.31 43.47
CA ALA A 3 37.72 17.72 42.19
C ALA A 3 36.25 17.23 42.22
N ALA A 4 35.58 17.45 41.09
CA ALA A 4 34.36 16.80 40.59
C ALA A 4 32.99 17.29 41.10
N ARG A 5 32.39 18.25 40.36
CA ARG A 5 30.94 18.24 40.14
C ARG A 5 30.65 18.24 38.65
N ARG A 6 30.06 17.13 38.22
CA ARG A 6 29.81 16.68 36.84
C ARG A 6 29.08 17.71 35.99
N LYS A 7 29.59 17.89 34.76
CA LYS A 7 28.88 18.34 33.55
C LYS A 7 27.56 17.58 33.43
N SER A 8 26.43 18.28 33.50
CA SER A 8 25.14 17.77 33.02
C SER A 8 25.18 17.72 31.49
N ARG A 9 25.48 16.52 31.03
CA ARG A 9 25.34 15.98 29.68
C ARG A 9 24.02 16.43 29.02
N GLY A 10 24.13 16.80 27.76
CA GLY A 10 23.03 17.32 26.96
C GLY A 10 21.92 16.32 26.69
N GLN A 11 20.80 16.87 26.26
CA GLN A 11 19.78 16.14 25.53
C GLN A 11 19.26 17.07 24.44
N ALA A 12 19.88 16.97 23.26
CA ALA A 12 19.24 17.36 22.02
C ALA A 12 17.96 16.53 21.94
N ALA A 13 16.81 17.21 21.88
CA ALA A 13 15.54 16.57 21.61
C ALA A 13 15.68 15.87 20.26
N GLY A 14 15.71 14.53 20.34
CA GLY A 14 15.88 13.66 19.21
C GLY A 14 14.78 13.89 18.19
N ASP A 15 15.24 14.15 16.98
CA ASP A 15 14.70 13.63 15.74
C ASP A 15 14.04 12.26 15.97
N THR A 16 12.72 12.24 16.15
CA THR A 16 11.97 10.98 16.15
C THR A 16 11.81 10.58 14.69
N PRO A 17 12.32 9.42 14.26
CA PRO A 17 12.21 8.99 12.87
C PRO A 17 10.73 8.80 12.53
N VAL A 18 10.26 9.48 11.49
CA VAL A 18 9.02 9.16 10.76
C VAL A 18 9.26 7.85 10.01
N GLY A 19 9.26 6.74 10.73
CA GLY A 19 9.36 5.40 10.19
C GLY A 19 8.48 4.48 11.02
N GLU A 20 7.77 3.59 10.33
CA GLU A 20 7.00 2.47 10.89
C GLU A 20 5.55 2.79 11.32
N PHE A 21 4.75 3.25 10.37
CA PHE A 21 3.43 2.65 10.21
C PHE A 21 3.57 1.49 9.22
N GLU A 22 4.23 0.41 9.62
CA GLU A 22 3.92 -0.88 9.00
C GLU A 22 2.57 -1.28 9.61
N PRO A 23 1.43 -1.12 8.92
CA PRO A 23 0.21 -1.61 9.51
C PRO A 23 0.38 -3.13 9.61
N ALA A 24 0.36 -3.65 10.83
CA ALA A 24 0.28 -5.08 11.09
C ALA A 24 -1.10 -5.57 10.64
N VAL A 25 -1.39 -5.49 9.34
CA VAL A 25 -2.59 -6.05 8.73
C VAL A 25 -2.35 -7.54 8.74
N ASN A 26 -2.93 -8.22 9.70
CA ASN A 26 -3.00 -9.67 9.69
C ASN A 26 -3.99 -10.07 8.59
N ILE A 27 -3.51 -10.30 7.36
CA ILE A 27 -4.32 -10.60 6.15
C ILE A 27 -5.02 -11.97 6.24
N VAL A 28 -4.91 -12.68 7.37
CA VAL A 28 -5.29 -14.10 7.50
C VAL A 28 -6.82 -14.31 7.44
N ASN A 29 -7.63 -13.26 7.61
CA ASN A 29 -9.09 -13.36 7.58
C ASN A 29 -9.72 -12.19 6.80
N LEU A 30 -9.61 -12.21 5.48
CA LEU A 30 -10.32 -11.26 4.62
C LEU A 30 -11.78 -11.66 4.45
N SER A 31 -12.67 -10.69 4.45
CA SER A 31 -14.02 -10.87 3.92
C SER A 31 -13.96 -11.09 2.39
N ASP A 32 -15.00 -11.69 1.83
CA ASP A 32 -15.10 -11.97 0.39
C ASP A 32 -14.90 -10.70 -0.45
N SER A 33 -15.43 -9.57 0.00
CA SER A 33 -15.31 -8.29 -0.71
C SER A 33 -13.88 -7.74 -0.68
N GLU A 34 -13.17 -7.86 0.44
CA GLU A 34 -11.77 -7.45 0.55
C GLU A 34 -10.87 -8.35 -0.30
N PHE A 35 -11.14 -9.66 -0.28
CA PHE A 35 -10.47 -10.60 -1.15
C PHE A 35 -10.70 -10.27 -2.64
N ALA A 36 -11.92 -9.89 -3.02
CA ALA A 36 -12.25 -9.49 -4.38
C ALA A 36 -11.49 -8.22 -4.81
N VAL A 37 -11.32 -7.23 -3.92
CA VAL A 37 -10.50 -6.04 -4.21
C VAL A 37 -9.05 -6.43 -4.43
N LEU A 38 -8.46 -7.23 -3.54
CA LEU A 38 -7.07 -7.66 -3.70
C LEU A 38 -6.87 -8.48 -4.97
N THR A 39 -7.83 -9.33 -5.32
CA THR A 39 -7.79 -10.10 -6.57
C THR A 39 -7.82 -9.17 -7.78
N ALA A 40 -8.75 -8.20 -7.81
CA ALA A 40 -8.82 -7.23 -8.89
C ALA A 40 -7.52 -6.43 -9.05
N LEU A 41 -6.89 -6.03 -7.94
CA LEU A 41 -5.60 -5.33 -7.96
C LEU A 41 -4.43 -6.21 -8.41
N ARG A 42 -4.44 -7.51 -8.12
CA ARG A 42 -3.38 -8.44 -8.55
C ARG A 42 -3.49 -8.79 -10.03
N GLU A 43 -4.71 -8.85 -10.55
CA GLU A 43 -4.96 -9.19 -11.94
C GLU A 43 -4.81 -7.99 -12.88
N ILE A 44 -4.88 -6.76 -12.36
CA ILE A 44 -4.88 -5.58 -13.21
C ILE A 44 -3.52 -5.36 -13.88
N GLY A 45 -3.51 -5.34 -15.20
CA GLY A 45 -2.27 -5.15 -15.97
C GLY A 45 -1.91 -3.67 -16.12
N TYR A 46 -2.81 -2.91 -16.75
CA TYR A 46 -2.67 -1.47 -16.93
C TYR A 46 -4.06 -0.82 -16.95
N GLY A 47 -4.42 -0.18 -15.84
CA GLY A 47 -5.76 0.32 -15.64
C GLY A 47 -6.00 0.90 -14.25
N GLN A 48 -7.26 0.91 -13.85
CA GLN A 48 -7.73 1.36 -12.54
C GLN A 48 -8.72 0.36 -11.91
N VAL A 49 -8.71 0.32 -10.58
CA VAL A 49 -9.74 -0.32 -9.76
C VAL A 49 -10.39 0.76 -8.91
N GLU A 50 -11.70 0.91 -9.02
CA GLU A 50 -12.52 1.81 -8.21
C GLU A 50 -13.35 1.01 -7.22
N VAL A 51 -13.37 1.42 -5.95
CA VAL A 51 -14.11 0.75 -4.89
C VAL A 51 -15.10 1.73 -4.27
N VAL A 52 -16.38 1.35 -4.23
CA VAL A 52 -17.43 2.14 -3.58
C VAL A 52 -17.74 1.53 -2.22
N VAL A 53 -17.72 2.38 -1.19
CA VAL A 53 -18.00 2.00 0.18
C VAL A 53 -19.27 2.71 0.66
N HIS A 54 -20.19 1.96 1.25
CA HIS A 54 -21.38 2.50 1.92
C HIS A 54 -21.54 1.86 3.30
N GLY A 55 -21.62 2.68 4.35
CA GLY A 55 -21.75 2.18 5.73
C GLY A 55 -20.59 1.25 6.14
N SER A 56 -19.36 1.61 5.81
CA SER A 56 -18.14 0.82 6.07
C SER A 56 -18.13 -0.57 5.43
N ARG A 57 -18.90 -0.78 4.36
CA ARG A 57 -18.92 -2.02 3.57
C ARG A 57 -18.62 -1.72 2.12
N ILE A 58 -17.79 -2.55 1.50
CA ILE A 58 -17.57 -2.52 0.06
C ILE A 58 -18.85 -3.01 -0.62
N VAL A 59 -19.43 -2.17 -1.48
CA VAL A 59 -20.69 -2.47 -2.18
C VAL A 59 -20.51 -2.57 -3.69
N GLN A 60 -19.41 -2.03 -4.22
CA GLN A 60 -19.08 -2.13 -5.64
C GLN A 60 -17.57 -2.11 -5.84
N ILE A 61 -17.11 -2.91 -6.80
CA ILE A 61 -15.74 -2.91 -7.30
C ILE A 61 -15.84 -2.81 -8.82
N THR A 62 -15.24 -1.78 -9.41
CA THR A 62 -15.19 -1.58 -10.85
C THR A 62 -13.73 -1.64 -11.30
N ARG A 63 -13.43 -2.54 -12.24
CA ARG A 63 -12.12 -2.64 -12.89
C ARG A 63 -12.22 -2.08 -14.30
N SER A 64 -11.26 -1.26 -14.69
CA SER A 64 -11.16 -0.72 -16.04
C SER A 64 -9.73 -0.81 -16.52
N GLU A 65 -9.52 -1.41 -17.69
CA GLU A 65 -8.20 -1.65 -18.25
C GLU A 65 -8.08 -1.11 -19.65
N ARG A 66 -6.86 -0.67 -20.00
CA ARG A 66 -6.52 -0.35 -21.38
C ARG A 66 -5.69 -1.49 -21.93
N VAL A 67 -6.28 -2.25 -22.85
CA VAL A 67 -5.59 -3.32 -23.56
C VAL A 67 -4.79 -2.70 -24.71
N ARG A 68 -3.48 -2.96 -24.75
CA ARG A 68 -2.68 -2.68 -25.93
C ARG A 68 -3.01 -3.76 -26.97
N VAL A 69 -3.58 -3.36 -28.10
CA VAL A 69 -3.77 -4.27 -29.22
C VAL A 69 -2.41 -4.39 -29.90
N GLU A 70 -1.69 -5.48 -29.65
CA GLU A 70 -0.51 -5.79 -30.45
C GLU A 70 -0.99 -6.10 -31.88
N GLU A 71 -0.54 -5.30 -32.83
CA GLU A 71 -0.81 -5.52 -34.25
C GLU A 71 -0.24 -6.91 -34.60
N PRO A 72 -1.07 -7.87 -35.06
CA PRO A 72 -0.53 -9.16 -35.48
C PRO A 72 0.48 -8.85 -36.57
N ARG A 73 1.75 -9.18 -36.34
CA ARG A 73 2.80 -8.99 -37.35
C ARG A 73 2.32 -9.72 -38.60
N SER A 74 1.83 -8.96 -39.57
CA SER A 74 1.55 -9.42 -40.92
C SER A 74 2.85 -9.98 -41.45
N ARG A 75 3.02 -11.29 -41.34
CA ARG A 75 4.09 -12.01 -42.02
C ARG A 75 3.50 -12.37 -43.38
N PRO A 76 3.88 -11.69 -44.47
CA PRO A 76 3.52 -12.17 -45.79
C PRO A 76 4.29 -13.48 -46.01
N LEU A 77 3.56 -14.52 -46.45
CA LEU A 77 4.12 -15.71 -47.08
C LEU A 77 4.19 -15.47 -48.58
#